data_AF-A0A2N0NFM4-F1
#
_entry.id   AF-A0A2N0NFM4-F1
#
_cell.length_a   1.000
_cell.length_b   1.000
_cell.length_c   1.000
_cell.angle_alpha   90.00
_cell.angle_beta   90.00
_cell.angle_gamma   90.00
#
_symmetry.space_group_name_H-M   'P 1'
#
loop_
_entity.id
_entity.type
_entity.pdbx_description
1 polymer ?
#
loop_
_entity_poly.entity_id
_entity_poly.type
_entity_poly.pdbx_seq_one_letter_code
_entity_poly.pdbx_strand_id
1 'polypeptide(L)'
;KCIEFKYFEVDLSFKRVYGDINEFEFNAYEEKSRTILAFYIIFTNIATKEKSCCIYYIRNVDHYPYCADTKHDMLEILKANSSEEINQIFGQIKMRNEDGIQNWLEYYQKPWVLGSLTYHYSLMSYEDWQTTPFDTNIAESAHAMINRTGKSLKLKIAILRGWKHNECIYKRIKIHQQTGIHMSSKDRSDFGKKMQANKRSDKLENYPKEQPVKESNALQKKAKIDYDDDDTEMEIEERKIALEERKMQFKQNEIDLKLKELQIK
;
A
#
# COMPACT_ATOMS: atom_id res chain seq x y z
N LYS A 1 -3.80 -26.83 -12.35
CA LYS A 1 -2.46 -26.50 -12.89
C LYS A 1 -1.80 -25.61 -11.84
N CYS A 2 -0.84 -26.14 -11.06
CA CYS A 2 -0.05 -25.29 -10.16
C CYS A 2 0.80 -24.35 -11.01
N ILE A 3 0.82 -23.07 -10.64
CA ILE A 3 1.78 -22.12 -11.21
C ILE A 3 3.01 -22.23 -10.32
N GLU A 4 4.13 -22.67 -10.89
CA GLU A 4 5.42 -22.68 -10.20
C GLU A 4 6.10 -21.33 -10.40
N PHE A 5 6.45 -20.67 -9.31
CA PHE A 5 7.23 -19.44 -9.32
C PHE A 5 8.63 -19.74 -8.79
N LYS A 6 9.63 -19.13 -9.42
CA LYS A 6 11.02 -19.28 -9.01
C LYS A 6 11.30 -18.53 -7.70
N TYR A 7 10.58 -17.44 -7.47
CA TYR A 7 10.67 -16.57 -6.30
C TYR A 7 9.28 -16.03 -5.98
N PHE A 8 9.01 -15.76 -4.70
CA PHE A 8 7.86 -14.98 -4.25
C PHE A 8 8.34 -13.92 -3.26
N GLU A 9 7.57 -12.86 -3.12
CA GLU A 9 7.81 -11.69 -2.29
C GLU A 9 6.66 -11.53 -1.31
N VAL A 10 6.96 -10.96 -0.15
CA VAL A 10 5.95 -10.50 0.81
C VAL A 10 6.08 -9.00 0.91
N ASP A 11 5.06 -8.26 0.47
CA ASP A 11 4.98 -6.80 0.62
C ASP A 11 4.10 -6.43 1.81
N LEU A 12 4.55 -5.46 2.60
CA LEU A 12 3.84 -4.96 3.77
C LEU A 12 3.30 -3.55 3.52
N SER A 13 1.99 -3.42 3.61
CA SER A 13 1.25 -2.17 3.46
C SER A 13 0.53 -1.78 4.74
N PHE A 14 0.66 -0.50 5.08
CA PHE A 14 0.07 0.14 6.27
C PHE A 14 -1.02 1.16 5.92
N LYS A 15 -1.44 1.25 4.64
CA LYS A 15 -2.28 2.38 4.17
C LYS A 15 -3.69 2.00 3.75
N ARG A 16 -3.97 0.71 3.52
CA ARG A 16 -5.24 0.30 2.90
C ARG A 16 -6.39 0.26 3.90
N VAL A 17 -6.16 -0.20 5.12
CA VAL A 17 -7.20 -0.36 6.15
C VAL A 17 -7.09 0.78 7.17
N TYR A 18 -8.23 1.30 7.61
CA TYR A 18 -8.31 2.25 8.72
C TYR A 18 -8.05 1.53 10.06
N GLY A 19 -7.16 2.09 10.87
CA GLY A 19 -6.77 1.57 12.19
C GLY A 19 -5.47 0.78 12.18
N ASP A 20 -5.15 0.10 13.29
CA ASP A 20 -3.92 -0.67 13.49
C ASP A 20 -3.97 -2.05 12.80
N ILE A 21 -4.23 -2.06 11.50
CA ILE A 21 -4.30 -3.28 10.68
C ILE A 21 -3.28 -3.16 9.55
N ASN A 22 -2.32 -4.09 9.55
CA ASN A 22 -1.35 -4.26 8.49
C ASN A 22 -1.91 -5.19 7.40
N GLU A 23 -1.43 -5.00 6.18
CA GLU A 23 -1.73 -5.81 5.01
C GLU A 23 -0.43 -6.45 4.50
N PHE A 24 -0.35 -7.77 4.50
CA PHE A 24 0.74 -8.53 3.89
C PHE A 24 0.27 -9.11 2.56
N GLU A 25 0.94 -8.78 1.48
CA GLU A 25 0.64 -9.27 0.15
C GLU A 25 1.73 -10.22 -0.33
N PHE A 26 1.36 -11.46 -0.61
CA PHE A 26 2.26 -12.48 -1.13
C PHE A 26 2.22 -12.43 -2.64
N ASN A 27 3.28 -11.91 -3.23
CA ASN A 27 3.40 -11.58 -4.64
C ASN A 27 4.39 -12.52 -5.35
N ALA A 28 4.18 -12.82 -6.63
CA ALA A 28 5.29 -13.23 -7.49
C ALA A 28 5.18 -12.60 -8.86
N TYR A 29 6.34 -12.47 -9.49
CA TYR A 29 6.45 -11.96 -10.84
C TYR A 29 6.26 -13.08 -11.86
N GLU A 30 5.28 -12.95 -12.74
CA GLU A 30 5.11 -13.86 -13.88
C GLU A 30 5.79 -13.30 -15.13
N GLU A 31 6.89 -13.95 -15.53
CA GLU A 31 7.79 -13.47 -16.57
C GLU A 31 7.12 -13.32 -17.94
N LYS A 32 6.27 -14.27 -18.35
CA LYS A 32 5.66 -14.23 -19.69
C LYS A 32 4.73 -13.04 -19.84
N SER A 33 3.96 -12.74 -18.81
CA SER A 33 3.02 -11.62 -18.80
C SER A 33 3.64 -10.32 -18.28
N ARG A 34 4.87 -10.37 -17.75
CA ARG A 34 5.57 -9.26 -17.10
C ARG A 34 4.69 -8.56 -16.06
N THR A 35 4.01 -9.34 -15.24
CA THR A 35 2.97 -8.86 -14.31
C THR A 35 3.16 -9.51 -12.94
N ILE A 36 2.94 -8.74 -11.88
CA ILE A 36 2.95 -9.22 -10.49
C ILE A 36 1.59 -9.84 -10.18
N LEU A 37 1.60 -11.00 -9.53
CA LEU A 37 0.43 -11.74 -9.08
C LEU A 37 0.44 -11.84 -7.55
N ALA A 38 -0.62 -11.37 -6.91
CA ALA A 38 -0.87 -11.60 -5.50
C ALA A 38 -1.66 -12.91 -5.30
N PHE A 39 -1.15 -13.81 -4.46
CA PHE A 39 -1.79 -15.10 -4.14
C PHE A 39 -2.62 -15.03 -2.87
N TYR A 40 -2.07 -14.34 -1.88
CA TYR A 40 -2.65 -14.18 -0.57
C TYR A 40 -2.49 -12.74 -0.13
N ILE A 41 -3.57 -12.18 0.41
CA ILE A 41 -3.54 -10.91 1.13
C ILE A 41 -3.97 -11.22 2.56
N ILE A 42 -3.08 -10.98 3.52
CA ILE A 42 -3.33 -11.22 4.93
C ILE A 42 -3.50 -9.87 5.61
N PHE A 43 -4.65 -9.66 6.25
CA PHE A 43 -4.87 -8.51 7.11
C PHE A 43 -4.65 -8.91 8.55
N THR A 44 -3.71 -8.28 9.24
CA THR A 44 -3.35 -8.62 10.61
C THR A 44 -2.90 -7.40 11.40
N ASN A 45 -3.23 -7.35 12.68
CA ASN A 45 -2.72 -6.35 13.61
C ASN A 45 -1.38 -6.77 14.26
N ILE A 46 -0.85 -7.94 13.87
CA ILE A 46 0.42 -8.48 14.38
C ILE A 46 1.44 -8.40 13.24
N ALA A 47 2.37 -7.46 13.32
CA ALA A 47 3.56 -7.46 12.46
C ALA A 47 4.68 -8.17 13.21
N THR A 48 5.01 -9.39 12.79
CA THR A 48 6.19 -10.08 13.32
C THR A 48 6.97 -10.72 12.19
N LYS A 49 8.24 -10.32 12.05
CA LYS A 49 9.35 -10.92 11.28
C LYS A 49 9.74 -10.30 9.92
N GLU A 50 9.66 -8.99 9.73
CA GLU A 50 10.16 -8.40 8.49
C GLU A 50 11.21 -7.34 8.75
N LYS A 51 12.24 -7.34 7.91
CA LYS A 51 13.27 -6.32 7.87
C LYS A 51 12.76 -5.11 7.10
N SER A 52 12.79 -3.94 7.71
CA SER A 52 12.33 -2.69 7.11
C SER A 52 13.31 -2.17 6.06
N CYS A 53 12.77 -1.52 5.02
CA CYS A 53 13.58 -0.84 4.02
C CYS A 53 14.31 0.36 4.64
N CYS A 54 15.64 0.31 4.66
CA CYS A 54 16.46 1.40 5.20
C CYS A 54 16.28 2.72 4.43
N ILE A 55 16.05 2.67 3.13
CA ILE A 55 15.83 3.89 2.32
C ILE A 55 14.56 4.62 2.77
N TYR A 56 13.49 3.88 3.07
CA TYR A 56 12.26 4.49 3.57
C TYR A 56 12.47 5.12 4.95
N TYR A 57 13.17 4.42 5.84
CA TYR A 57 13.53 4.96 7.15
C TYR A 57 14.37 6.24 7.04
N ILE A 58 15.42 6.24 6.21
CA ILE A 58 16.28 7.42 5.98
C ILE A 58 15.44 8.59 5.47
N ARG A 59 14.60 8.37 4.45
CA ARG A 59 13.70 9.41 3.94
C ARG A 59 12.77 9.92 5.05
N ASN A 60 12.22 9.04 5.89
CA ASN A 60 11.35 9.46 6.98
C ASN A 60 12.10 10.35 7.99
N VAL A 61 13.32 9.97 8.37
CA VAL A 61 14.21 10.77 9.23
C VAL A 61 14.47 12.15 8.63
N ASP A 62 14.73 12.22 7.32
CA ASP A 62 14.95 13.49 6.62
C ASP A 62 13.73 14.42 6.67
N HIS A 63 12.51 13.88 6.61
CA HIS A 63 11.27 14.66 6.62
C HIS A 63 10.94 15.25 8.00
N TYR A 64 11.41 14.67 9.10
CA TYR A 64 11.15 15.24 10.42
C TYR A 64 11.87 16.58 10.61
N PRO A 65 11.29 17.53 11.36
CA PRO A 65 11.89 18.84 11.61
C PRO A 65 12.95 18.80 12.74
N TYR A 66 13.67 17.68 12.89
CA TYR A 66 14.69 17.53 13.92
C TYR A 66 16.03 18.17 13.52
N CYS A 67 16.85 18.49 14.52
CA CYS A 67 18.21 18.98 14.26
C CYS A 67 19.10 17.90 13.61
N ALA A 68 20.22 18.34 13.01
CA ALA A 68 21.13 17.44 12.30
C ALA A 68 21.70 16.33 13.20
N ASP A 69 22.03 16.66 14.46
CA ASP A 69 22.60 15.70 15.41
C ASP A 69 21.57 14.61 15.78
N THR A 70 20.31 15.00 15.97
CA THR A 70 19.22 14.04 16.20
C THR A 70 19.03 13.12 15.02
N LYS A 71 19.01 13.66 13.80
CA LYS A 71 18.91 12.85 12.59
C LYS A 71 20.11 11.92 12.44
N HIS A 72 21.31 12.39 12.76
CA HIS A 72 22.52 11.57 12.73
C HIS A 72 22.38 10.37 13.67
N ASP A 73 22.05 10.59 14.94
CA ASP A 73 21.84 9.50 15.90
C ASP A 73 20.75 8.53 15.47
N MET A 74 19.63 9.03 14.93
CA MET A 74 18.57 8.18 14.37
C MET A 74 19.10 7.26 13.27
N LEU A 75 20.00 7.74 12.42
CA LEU A 75 20.60 6.95 11.34
C LEU A 75 21.67 5.97 11.84
N GLU A 76 22.36 6.27 12.94
CA GLU A 76 23.35 5.36 13.54
C GLU A 76 22.72 4.08 14.10
N ILE A 77 21.42 4.08 14.41
CA ILE A 77 20.67 2.85 14.80
C ILE A 77 20.82 1.74 13.74
N LEU A 78 20.91 2.10 12.45
CA LEU A 78 21.06 1.13 11.36
C LEU A 78 22.46 0.49 11.31
N LYS A 79 23.46 1.12 11.92
CA LYS A 79 24.87 0.72 11.88
C LYS A 79 25.39 0.17 13.20
N ALA A 80 24.62 0.31 14.27
CA ALA A 80 24.99 -0.15 15.58
C ALA A 80 25.25 -1.66 15.59
N ASN A 81 26.29 -2.06 16.31
CA ASN A 81 26.83 -3.43 16.33
C ASN A 81 26.39 -4.22 17.56
N SER A 82 25.57 -3.63 18.43
CA SER A 82 25.07 -4.28 19.65
C SER A 82 23.75 -3.67 20.12
N SER A 83 23.02 -4.44 20.92
CA SER A 83 21.77 -3.98 21.55
C SER A 83 22.00 -2.84 22.54
N GLU A 84 23.17 -2.83 23.18
CA GLU A 84 23.65 -1.84 24.13
C GLU A 84 23.92 -0.50 23.45
N GLU A 85 24.61 -0.51 22.31
CA GLU A 85 24.86 0.69 21.51
C GLU A 85 23.55 1.32 21.03
N ILE A 86 22.59 0.50 20.58
CA ILE A 86 21.25 0.97 20.19
C ILE A 86 20.54 1.66 21.36
N ASN A 87 20.60 1.07 22.55
CA ASN A 87 19.98 1.65 23.74
C ASN A 87 20.65 2.96 24.16
N GLN A 88 21.97 3.07 23.99
CA GLN A 88 22.71 4.31 24.23
C GLN A 88 22.28 5.41 23.27
N ILE A 89 22.14 5.10 21.98
CA ILE A 89 21.66 6.03 20.95
C ILE A 89 20.25 6.54 21.30
N PHE A 90 19.32 5.64 21.67
CA PHE A 90 17.98 6.05 22.11
C PHE A 90 18.03 6.97 23.34
N GLY A 91 18.95 6.70 24.27
CA GLY A 91 19.21 7.58 25.41
C GLY A 91 19.66 8.98 24.98
N GLN A 92 20.62 9.08 24.06
CA GLN A 92 21.12 10.35 23.52
C GLN A 92 20.02 11.15 22.82
N ILE A 93 19.21 10.50 21.98
CA ILE A 93 18.06 11.11 21.30
C ILE A 93 17.05 11.66 22.33
N LYS A 94 16.73 10.88 23.36
CA LYS A 94 15.79 11.29 24.41
C LYS A 94 16.26 12.52 25.17
N MET A 95 17.56 12.64 25.43
CA MET A 95 18.14 13.77 26.16
C MET A 95 18.03 15.11 25.42
N ARG A 96 17.87 15.10 24.09
CA ARG A 96 17.73 16.34 23.30
C ARG A 96 16.37 17.01 23.45
N ASN A 97 15.35 16.28 23.92
CA ASN A 97 14.03 16.82 24.27
C ASN A 97 13.38 17.71 23.18
N GLU A 98 13.52 17.31 21.92
CA GLU A 98 12.89 17.99 20.79
C GLU A 98 11.38 17.70 20.72
N ASP A 99 10.62 18.62 20.12
CA ASP A 99 9.17 18.46 19.99
C ASP A 99 8.80 17.21 19.18
N GLY A 100 7.84 16.42 19.68
CA GLY A 100 7.44 15.16 19.08
C GLY A 100 8.45 14.01 19.19
N ILE A 101 9.63 14.20 19.81
CA ILE A 101 10.64 13.13 19.93
C ILE A 101 10.13 11.95 20.75
N GLN A 102 9.28 12.21 21.75
CA GLN A 102 8.70 11.16 22.59
C GLN A 102 7.78 10.23 21.81
N ASN A 103 7.00 10.77 20.86
CA ASN A 103 6.15 9.95 19.98
C ASN A 103 7.00 9.10 19.03
N TRP A 104 8.10 9.67 18.52
CA TRP A 104 9.05 8.95 17.69
C TRP A 104 9.70 7.79 18.47
N LEU A 105 10.16 8.04 19.71
CA LEU A 105 10.71 7.02 20.61
C LEU A 105 9.69 5.92 20.89
N GLU A 106 8.45 6.28 21.26
CA GLU A 106 7.39 5.32 21.53
C GLU A 106 7.11 4.41 20.33
N TYR A 107 7.15 4.94 19.10
CA TYR A 107 6.95 4.15 17.90
C TYR A 107 8.14 3.22 17.60
N TYR A 108 9.36 3.76 17.56
CA TYR A 108 10.55 3.03 17.12
C TYR A 108 11.16 2.11 18.18
N GLN A 109 10.83 2.30 19.46
CA GLN A 109 11.22 1.37 20.54
C GLN A 109 10.28 0.15 20.65
N LYS A 110 9.18 0.10 19.89
CA LYS A 110 8.32 -1.10 19.85
C LYS A 110 9.16 -2.29 19.36
N PRO A 111 9.17 -3.43 20.06
CA PRO A 111 10.08 -4.54 19.75
C PRO A 111 10.05 -5.00 18.30
N TRP A 112 8.88 -5.01 17.66
CA TRP A 112 8.74 -5.41 16.25
C TRP A 112 9.20 -4.35 15.25
N VAL A 113 9.11 -3.06 15.59
CA VAL A 113 9.63 -1.95 14.77
C VAL A 113 11.16 -1.88 14.91
N LEU A 114 11.68 -2.09 16.12
CA LEU A 114 13.12 -2.11 16.32
C LEU A 114 13.75 -3.34 15.67
N GLY A 115 13.15 -4.52 15.87
CA GLY A 115 13.61 -5.77 15.26
C GLY A 115 13.48 -5.82 13.74
N SER A 116 12.76 -4.87 13.12
CA SER A 116 12.74 -4.69 11.67
C SER A 116 13.88 -3.78 11.18
N LEU A 117 14.40 -2.88 12.01
CA LEU A 117 15.46 -1.95 11.63
C LEU A 117 16.87 -2.51 11.89
N THR A 118 17.01 -3.36 12.90
CA THR A 118 18.31 -3.88 13.32
C THR A 118 18.26 -5.37 13.64
N TYR A 119 19.29 -6.08 13.19
CA TYR A 119 19.47 -7.51 13.43
C TYR A 119 19.50 -7.85 14.93
N HIS A 120 20.05 -6.96 15.76
CA HIS A 120 20.26 -7.22 17.19
C HIS A 120 18.97 -7.38 17.99
N TYR A 121 17.85 -6.88 17.47
CA TYR A 121 16.52 -7.08 18.03
C TYR A 121 15.62 -7.95 17.15
N SER A 122 16.16 -8.41 16.01
CA SER A 122 15.43 -9.25 15.07
C SER A 122 15.42 -10.70 15.55
N LEU A 123 14.35 -11.41 15.22
CA LEU A 123 14.28 -12.86 15.34
C LEU A 123 14.76 -13.57 14.06
N MET A 124 15.15 -12.82 13.02
CA MET A 124 15.74 -13.36 11.80
C MET A 124 17.10 -13.99 12.09
N SER A 125 17.48 -15.01 11.31
CA SER A 125 18.85 -15.51 11.35
C SER A 125 19.80 -14.46 10.75
N TYR A 126 21.07 -14.49 11.14
CA TYR A 126 22.07 -13.56 10.60
C TYR A 126 22.21 -13.70 9.08
N GLU A 127 22.20 -14.92 8.57
CA GLU A 127 22.31 -15.22 7.15
C GLU A 127 21.13 -14.65 6.36
N ASP A 128 19.90 -14.85 6.84
CA ASP A 128 18.69 -14.29 6.23
C ASP A 128 18.72 -12.75 6.28
N TRP A 129 19.18 -12.17 7.39
CA TRP A 129 19.30 -10.72 7.52
C TRP A 129 20.29 -10.14 6.51
N GLN A 130 21.44 -10.76 6.31
CA GLN A 130 22.46 -10.27 5.36
C GLN A 130 22.02 -10.43 3.90
N THR A 131 21.30 -11.51 3.59
CA THR A 131 20.86 -11.81 2.21
C THR A 131 19.59 -11.08 1.81
N THR A 132 18.77 -10.63 2.77
CA THR A 132 17.55 -9.85 2.50
C THR A 132 17.91 -8.44 2.02
N PRO A 133 17.55 -8.08 0.76
CA PRO A 133 17.86 -6.78 0.18
C PRO A 133 17.15 -5.63 0.92
N PHE A 134 17.76 -4.45 0.91
CA PHE A 134 17.20 -3.23 1.49
C PHE A 134 16.54 -2.31 0.43
N ASP A 135 16.30 -2.81 -0.77
CA ASP A 135 15.92 -1.99 -1.93
C ASP A 135 14.42 -1.65 -1.99
N THR A 136 14.11 -0.64 -2.79
CA THR A 136 12.80 0.03 -2.84
C THR A 136 11.99 -0.28 -4.08
N ASN A 137 12.57 -0.87 -5.13
CA ASN A 137 11.92 -0.90 -6.44
C ASN A 137 10.62 -1.72 -6.44
N ILE A 138 10.59 -2.78 -5.64
CA ILE A 138 9.44 -3.68 -5.61
C ILE A 138 8.39 -3.21 -4.59
N ALA A 139 8.81 -2.82 -3.39
CA ALA A 139 7.96 -2.16 -2.38
C ALA A 139 7.33 -0.84 -2.90
N GLU A 140 8.05 0.01 -3.64
CA GLU A 140 7.49 1.23 -4.25
C GLU A 140 6.47 0.90 -5.35
N SER A 141 6.69 -0.17 -6.11
CA SER A 141 5.74 -0.63 -7.14
C SER A 141 4.44 -1.13 -6.51
N ALA A 142 4.52 -1.83 -5.38
CA ALA A 142 3.36 -2.27 -4.62
C ALA A 142 2.64 -1.09 -3.93
N HIS A 143 3.36 -0.09 -3.41
CA HIS A 143 2.77 1.16 -2.92
C HIS A 143 1.96 1.93 -3.99
N ALA A 144 2.41 1.93 -5.24
CA ALA A 144 1.65 2.53 -6.34
C ALA A 144 0.30 1.82 -6.58
N MET A 145 0.20 0.52 -6.25
CA MET A 145 -1.02 -0.29 -6.36
C MET A 145 -2.06 0.07 -5.29
N ILE A 146 -1.63 0.27 -4.03
CA ILE A 146 -2.50 0.71 -2.92
C ILE A 146 -3.05 2.11 -3.18
N ASN A 147 -2.23 3.03 -3.73
CA ASN A 147 -2.68 4.38 -4.08
C ASN A 147 -3.85 4.39 -5.10
N ARG A 148 -3.97 3.36 -5.96
CA ARG A 148 -5.04 3.28 -6.98
C ARG A 148 -6.34 2.66 -6.47
N THR A 149 -6.24 1.79 -5.49
CA THR A 149 -7.37 0.98 -4.98
C THR A 149 -8.00 1.60 -3.73
N GLY A 150 -7.35 2.60 -3.13
CA GLY A 150 -7.88 3.42 -2.03
C GLY A 150 -7.09 3.25 -0.74
N LYS A 151 -7.14 4.27 0.12
CA LYS A 151 -6.49 4.30 1.44
C LYS A 151 -7.51 4.46 2.55
N SER A 152 -7.15 4.01 3.75
CA SER A 152 -7.96 4.16 4.98
C SER A 152 -9.39 3.62 4.84
N LEU A 153 -9.53 2.47 4.20
CA LEU A 153 -10.79 1.79 3.98
C LEU A 153 -11.20 0.98 5.21
N LYS A 154 -12.49 0.74 5.38
CA LYS A 154 -12.95 -0.29 6.33
C LYS A 154 -12.46 -1.67 5.88
N LEU A 155 -12.14 -2.56 6.82
CA LEU A 155 -11.55 -3.87 6.53
C LEU A 155 -12.33 -4.68 5.46
N LYS A 156 -13.66 -4.76 5.56
CA LYS A 156 -14.50 -5.47 4.58
C LYS A 156 -14.35 -4.88 3.16
N ILE A 157 -14.27 -3.55 3.06
CA ILE A 157 -14.10 -2.84 1.78
C ILE A 157 -12.68 -3.06 1.23
N ALA A 158 -11.67 -3.00 2.09
CA ALA A 158 -10.29 -3.29 1.72
C ALA A 158 -10.13 -4.70 1.12
N ILE A 159 -10.73 -5.71 1.76
CA ILE A 159 -10.74 -7.10 1.27
C ILE A 159 -11.39 -7.18 -0.11
N LEU A 160 -12.59 -6.60 -0.28
CA LEU A 160 -13.32 -6.64 -1.54
C LEU A 160 -12.55 -5.95 -2.67
N ARG A 161 -11.99 -4.76 -2.42
CA ARG A 161 -11.20 -4.02 -3.41
C ARG A 161 -9.90 -4.75 -3.78
N GLY A 162 -9.21 -5.36 -2.80
CA GLY A 162 -8.04 -6.19 -3.05
C GLY A 162 -8.37 -7.41 -3.92
N TRP A 163 -9.45 -8.12 -3.59
CA TRP A 163 -9.91 -9.28 -4.35
C TRP A 163 -10.26 -8.93 -5.80
N LYS A 164 -11.06 -7.88 -6.02
CA LYS A 164 -11.47 -7.46 -7.36
C LYS A 164 -10.28 -7.03 -8.20
N HIS A 165 -9.31 -6.32 -7.60
CA HIS A 165 -8.08 -5.96 -8.29
C HIS A 165 -7.29 -7.19 -8.77
N ASN A 166 -7.10 -8.18 -7.90
CA ASN A 166 -6.42 -9.42 -8.24
C ASN A 166 -7.16 -10.22 -9.31
N GLU A 167 -8.49 -10.23 -9.27
CA GLU A 167 -9.31 -10.83 -10.32
C GLU A 167 -9.09 -10.15 -11.69
N CYS A 168 -9.03 -8.82 -11.73
CA CYS A 168 -8.71 -8.07 -12.95
C CYS A 168 -7.31 -8.42 -13.48
N ILE A 169 -6.31 -8.51 -12.61
CA ILE A 169 -4.94 -8.92 -13.00
C ILE A 169 -4.97 -10.34 -13.59
N TYR A 170 -5.62 -11.28 -12.90
CA TYR A 170 -5.72 -12.66 -13.35
C TYR A 170 -6.39 -12.77 -14.73
N LYS A 171 -7.51 -12.06 -14.94
CA LYS A 171 -8.19 -11.97 -16.24
C LYS A 171 -7.23 -11.46 -17.32
N ARG A 172 -6.42 -10.44 -17.03
CA ARG A 172 -5.44 -9.87 -17.99
C ARG A 172 -4.35 -10.87 -18.35
N ILE A 173 -3.81 -11.61 -17.39
CA ILE A 173 -2.81 -12.65 -17.65
C ILE A 173 -3.41 -13.78 -18.50
N LYS A 174 -4.62 -14.23 -18.17
CA LYS A 174 -5.30 -15.27 -18.95
C LYS A 174 -5.51 -14.86 -20.40
N ILE A 175 -5.97 -13.63 -20.63
CA ILE A 175 -6.14 -13.07 -21.98
C ILE A 175 -4.79 -12.97 -22.69
N HIS A 176 -3.74 -12.51 -22.01
CA HIS A 176 -2.40 -12.43 -22.58
C HIS A 176 -1.87 -13.80 -22.99
N GLN A 177 -2.03 -14.82 -22.14
CA GLN A 177 -1.64 -16.20 -22.45
C GLN A 177 -2.41 -16.78 -23.64
N GLN A 178 -3.69 -16.41 -23.82
CA GLN A 178 -4.52 -16.89 -24.92
C GLN A 178 -4.26 -16.16 -26.25
N THR A 179 -3.91 -14.86 -26.20
CA THR A 179 -3.86 -14.00 -27.40
C THR A 179 -2.47 -13.48 -27.75
N GLY A 180 -1.51 -13.56 -26.83
CA GLY A 180 -0.19 -12.92 -26.94
C GLY A 180 -0.19 -11.40 -26.81
N ILE A 181 -1.37 -10.77 -26.65
CA ILE A 181 -1.50 -9.31 -26.62
C ILE A 181 -1.34 -8.80 -25.20
N HIS A 182 -0.38 -7.89 -24.98
CA HIS A 182 -0.19 -7.27 -23.66
C HIS A 182 -1.27 -6.22 -23.39
N MET A 183 -1.99 -6.38 -22.28
CA MET A 183 -3.03 -5.44 -21.88
C MET A 183 -2.39 -4.21 -21.20
N SER A 184 -2.50 -3.05 -21.83
CA SER A 184 -2.05 -1.78 -21.24
C SER A 184 -2.91 -1.40 -20.04
N SER A 185 -2.31 -0.94 -18.94
CA SER A 185 -3.01 -0.43 -17.74
C SER A 185 -3.59 0.97 -17.93
N LYS A 186 -3.32 1.59 -19.08
CA LYS A 186 -3.90 2.86 -19.46
C LYS A 186 -5.29 2.59 -20.01
N ASP A 187 -6.29 3.24 -19.42
CA ASP A 187 -7.61 3.31 -20.02
C ASP A 187 -7.48 3.89 -21.44
N ARG A 188 -7.79 3.05 -22.43
CA ARG A 188 -7.82 3.41 -23.86
C ARG A 188 -9.25 3.53 -24.38
N SER A 189 -10.25 3.49 -23.50
CA SER A 189 -11.62 3.86 -23.84
C SER A 189 -11.63 5.29 -24.37
N ASP A 190 -12.65 5.63 -25.16
CA ASP A 190 -12.78 7.00 -25.68
C ASP A 190 -12.93 8.01 -24.54
N PHE A 191 -13.50 7.57 -23.41
CA PHE A 191 -13.59 8.35 -22.17
C PHE A 191 -12.22 8.54 -21.51
N GLY A 192 -11.44 7.48 -21.30
CA GLY A 192 -10.09 7.55 -20.75
C GLY A 192 -9.11 8.35 -21.60
N LYS A 193 -9.26 8.27 -22.92
CA LYS A 193 -8.52 9.13 -23.87
C LYS A 193 -8.93 10.59 -23.71
N LYS A 194 -10.22 10.91 -23.61
CA LYS A 194 -10.71 12.26 -23.34
C LYS A 194 -10.23 12.79 -21.99
N MET A 195 -10.28 11.98 -20.93
CA MET A 195 -9.83 12.39 -19.61
C MET A 195 -8.32 12.63 -19.55
N GLN A 196 -7.51 11.81 -20.24
CA GLN A 196 -6.08 12.06 -20.40
C GLN A 196 -5.79 13.27 -21.29
N ALA A 197 -6.59 13.52 -22.33
CA ALA A 197 -6.49 14.72 -23.15
C ALA A 197 -6.78 15.97 -22.32
N ASN A 198 -7.80 15.94 -21.47
CA ASN A 198 -8.12 17.03 -20.55
C ASN A 198 -6.99 17.28 -19.53
N LYS A 199 -6.41 16.22 -18.93
CA LYS A 199 -5.23 16.37 -18.05
C LYS A 199 -4.00 16.93 -18.78
N ARG A 200 -3.91 16.74 -20.10
CA ARG A 200 -2.84 17.34 -20.93
C ARG A 200 -3.16 18.78 -21.30
N SER A 201 -4.43 19.14 -21.51
CA SER A 201 -4.83 20.54 -21.75
C SER A 201 -4.64 21.40 -20.52
N ASP A 202 -4.90 20.88 -19.31
CA ASP A 202 -4.65 21.59 -18.04
C ASP A 202 -3.15 21.90 -17.83
N LYS A 203 -2.28 21.03 -18.34
CA LYS A 203 -0.82 21.28 -18.37
C LYS A 203 -0.40 22.25 -19.47
N LEU A 204 -1.16 22.35 -20.56
CA LEU A 204 -0.86 23.22 -21.69
C LEU A 204 -1.31 24.67 -21.46
N GLU A 205 -2.23 24.94 -20.53
CA GLU A 205 -2.65 26.29 -20.14
C GLU A 205 -1.52 27.11 -19.50
N ASN A 206 -0.47 26.45 -18.98
CA ASN A 206 0.67 27.10 -18.30
C ASN A 206 1.92 27.30 -19.17
N TYR A 207 1.84 27.19 -20.50
CA TYR A 207 2.97 27.48 -21.40
C TYR A 207 2.53 28.31 -22.63
N PRO A 208 3.35 29.28 -23.10
CA PRO A 208 3.00 30.10 -24.27
C PRO A 208 2.91 29.22 -25.53
N LYS A 209 1.79 29.35 -26.25
CA LYS A 209 1.47 28.59 -27.47
C LYS A 209 2.27 29.12 -28.65
N GLU A 210 3.07 28.26 -29.31
CA GLU A 210 3.42 28.46 -30.72
C GLU A 210 3.63 27.13 -31.48
N GLN A 211 2.90 27.00 -32.60
CA GLN A 211 3.11 26.16 -33.81
C GLN A 211 2.60 24.68 -33.85
N PRO A 212 2.49 24.04 -35.04
CA PRO A 212 1.25 23.94 -35.79
C PRO A 212 0.76 22.49 -35.96
N VAL A 213 -0.53 22.35 -36.23
CA VAL A 213 -1.25 21.08 -36.40
C VAL A 213 -0.73 20.33 -37.64
N LYS A 214 -0.34 19.06 -37.47
CA LYS A 214 -0.24 18.08 -38.56
C LYS A 214 -1.29 16.99 -38.36
N GLU A 215 -2.22 16.92 -39.31
CA GLU A 215 -3.20 15.85 -39.44
C GLU A 215 -2.51 14.50 -39.66
N SER A 216 -3.01 13.44 -39.02
CA SER A 216 -2.95 12.12 -39.63
C SER A 216 -4.19 11.28 -39.28
N ASN A 217 -4.83 10.82 -40.35
CA ASN A 217 -5.95 9.89 -40.39
C ASN A 217 -5.51 8.47 -40.00
N ALA A 218 -6.26 7.80 -39.12
CA ALA A 218 -6.40 6.34 -39.21
C ALA A 218 -7.61 5.85 -38.38
N LEU A 219 -8.73 5.61 -39.07
CA LEU A 219 -9.83 4.77 -38.63
C LEU A 219 -9.33 3.31 -38.50
N GLN A 220 -9.39 2.73 -37.30
CA GLN A 220 -9.49 1.29 -37.13
C GLN A 220 -10.47 0.96 -35.99
N LYS A 221 -11.62 0.41 -36.35
CA LYS A 221 -12.59 -0.18 -35.42
C LYS A 221 -11.91 -1.32 -34.65
N LYS A 222 -11.73 -1.15 -33.33
CA LYS A 222 -11.47 -2.26 -32.40
C LYS A 222 -12.74 -2.53 -31.60
N ALA A 223 -13.09 -3.81 -31.48
CA ALA A 223 -14.19 -4.27 -30.65
C ALA A 223 -14.06 -3.68 -29.23
N LYS A 224 -15.11 -2.99 -28.78
CA LYS A 224 -15.24 -2.49 -27.41
C LYS A 224 -15.70 -3.66 -26.53
N ILE A 225 -14.90 -3.99 -25.52
CA ILE A 225 -15.38 -4.71 -24.34
C ILE A 225 -15.42 -3.64 -23.26
N ASP A 226 -16.62 -3.21 -22.89
CA ASP A 226 -16.86 -2.20 -21.86
C ASP A 226 -16.45 -2.75 -20.48
N TYR A 227 -15.73 -1.93 -19.72
CA TYR A 227 -15.26 -2.21 -18.36
C TYR A 227 -16.02 -1.38 -17.29
N ASP A 228 -17.00 -0.58 -17.70
CA ASP A 228 -17.72 0.36 -16.82
C ASP A 228 -18.69 -0.34 -15.85
N ASP A 229 -19.00 -1.61 -16.07
CA ASP A 229 -19.93 -2.38 -15.23
C ASP A 229 -19.31 -2.76 -13.86
N ASP A 230 -17.97 -2.89 -13.80
CA ASP A 230 -17.26 -3.42 -12.63
C ASP A 230 -17.12 -2.40 -11.48
N ASP A 231 -16.94 -1.11 -11.78
CA ASP A 231 -16.90 -0.04 -10.77
C ASP A 231 -18.30 0.22 -10.19
N THR A 232 -19.34 0.10 -11.02
CA THR A 232 -20.74 0.28 -10.62
C THR A 232 -21.18 -0.83 -9.65
N GLU A 233 -20.80 -2.08 -9.93
CA GLU A 233 -21.06 -3.21 -9.03
C GLU A 233 -20.34 -3.06 -7.69
N MET A 234 -19.11 -2.53 -7.70
CA MET A 234 -18.37 -2.24 -6.47
C MET A 234 -19.10 -1.19 -5.62
N GLU A 235 -19.54 -0.10 -6.24
CA GLU A 235 -20.29 0.96 -5.55
C GLU A 235 -21.61 0.44 -4.96
N ILE A 236 -22.28 -0.49 -5.64
CA ILE A 236 -23.48 -1.18 -5.13
C ILE A 236 -23.14 -2.01 -3.89
N GLU A 237 -22.05 -2.77 -3.91
CA GLU A 237 -21.66 -3.62 -2.78
C GLU A 237 -21.22 -2.80 -1.56
N GLU A 238 -20.49 -1.69 -1.79
CA GLU A 238 -20.16 -0.74 -0.72
C GLU A 238 -21.42 -0.15 -0.08
N ARG A 239 -22.44 0.20 -0.88
CA ARG A 239 -23.73 0.69 -0.38
C ARG A 239 -24.50 -0.37 0.42
N LYS A 240 -24.46 -1.65 0.01
CA LYS A 240 -25.08 -2.75 0.78
C LYS A 240 -24.42 -2.90 2.14
N ILE A 241 -23.09 -2.84 2.21
CA ILE A 241 -22.33 -2.93 3.46
C ILE A 241 -22.69 -1.77 4.40
N ALA A 242 -22.72 -0.55 3.88
CA ALA A 242 -23.12 0.62 4.66
C ALA A 242 -24.55 0.50 5.21
N LEU A 243 -25.46 -0.10 4.43
CA LEU A 243 -26.83 -0.35 4.88
C LEU A 243 -26.90 -1.39 6.00
N GLU A 244 -26.12 -2.48 5.91
CA GLU A 244 -26.00 -3.50 6.97
C GLU A 244 -25.46 -2.91 8.27
N GLU A 245 -24.39 -2.12 8.21
CA GLU A 245 -23.82 -1.45 9.39
C GLU A 245 -24.85 -0.53 10.05
N ARG A 246 -25.58 0.25 9.25
CA ARG A 246 -26.63 1.14 9.76
C ARG A 246 -27.75 0.35 10.45
N LYS A 247 -28.16 -0.79 9.90
CA LYS A 247 -29.14 -1.69 10.53
C LYS A 247 -28.63 -2.24 11.86
N MET A 248 -27.37 -2.64 11.94
CA MET A 248 -26.76 -3.12 13.18
C MET A 248 -26.69 -2.01 14.23
N GLN A 249 -26.36 -0.79 13.82
CA GLN A 249 -26.32 0.36 14.73
C GLN A 249 -27.70 0.72 15.27
N PHE A 250 -28.74 0.64 14.43
CA PHE A 250 -30.12 0.79 14.91
C PHE A 250 -30.49 -0.26 15.97
N LYS A 251 -30.14 -1.53 15.74
CA LYS A 251 -30.37 -2.60 16.73
C LYS A 251 -29.62 -2.34 18.04
N GLN A 252 -28.36 -1.91 17.97
CA GLN A 252 -27.58 -1.59 19.16
C GLN A 252 -28.21 -0.44 19.94
N ASN A 253 -28.60 0.64 19.27
CA ASN A 253 -29.27 1.78 19.91
C ASN A 253 -30.59 1.36 20.57
N GLU A 254 -31.35 0.45 19.97
CA GLU A 254 -32.59 -0.08 20.54
C GLU A 254 -32.34 -0.91 21.80
N ILE A 255 -31.28 -1.73 21.81
CA ILE A 255 -30.84 -2.47 23.00
C ILE A 255 -30.42 -1.50 24.11
N ASP A 256 -29.62 -0.49 23.77
CA ASP A 256 -29.13 0.49 24.74
C ASP A 256 -30.27 1.31 25.35
N LEU A 257 -31.28 1.67 24.55
CA LEU A 257 -32.52 2.31 25.02
C LEU A 257 -33.27 1.42 26.02
N LYS A 258 -33.49 0.14 25.67
CA LYS A 258 -34.15 -0.83 26.58
C LYS A 258 -33.36 -1.02 27.87
N LEU A 259 -32.02 -1.05 27.80
CA LEU A 259 -31.16 -1.17 28.97
C LEU A 259 -31.28 0.05 29.88
N LYS A 260 -31.33 1.27 29.31
CA LYS A 260 -31.54 2.51 30.07
C LYS A 260 -32.93 2.55 30.71
N GLU A 261 -33.97 2.13 30.02
CA GLU A 261 -35.33 2.05 30.56
C GLU A 261 -35.43 1.09 31.75
N LEU A 262 -34.70 -0.04 31.71
CA LEU A 262 -34.61 -0.99 32.80
C LEU A 262 -33.82 -0.47 34.01
N GLN A 263 -32.85 0.42 33.80
CA GLN A 263 -32.05 1.04 34.88
C GLN A 263 -32.77 2.20 35.56
N ILE A 264 -33.83 2.75 34.94
CA ILE A 264 -34.65 3.84 35.48
C ILE A 264 -35.82 3.30 36.34
N LYS A 265 -36.11 1.99 36.27
CA LYS A 265 -37.09 1.29 37.12
C LYS A 265 -36.42 0.66 38.34
#